data_AF-A0A0M3D5R5-F1
#
_entry.id   AF-A0A0M3D5R5-F1
#
_cell.length_a   1.000
_cell.length_b   1.000
_cell.length_c   1.000
_cell.angle_alpha   90.00
_cell.angle_beta   90.00
_cell.angle_gamma   90.00
#
_symmetry.space_group_name_H-M   'P 1'
#
loop_
_entity.id
_entity.type
_entity.pdbx_description
1 polymer ?
#
loop_
_entity_poly.entity_id
_entity_poly.type
_entity_poly.pdbx_seq_one_letter_code
_entity_poly.pdbx_strand_id
1 'polypeptide(L)' 'MSNPIIPPLPPILHDDEADVPTKDVDGERVLDPDADDALVDSAEADRIAAGADEDDTHDD' A
#
# COMPACT_ATOMS: atom_id res chain seq x y z
N MET A 1 18.11 -8.11 -40.94
CA MET A 1 17.48 -7.12 -40.05
C MET A 1 16.96 -7.90 -38.85
N SER A 2 17.41 -7.58 -37.64
CA SER A 2 16.98 -8.26 -36.41
C SER A 2 15.87 -7.43 -35.78
N ASN A 3 14.67 -7.99 -35.68
CA ASN A 3 13.55 -7.32 -35.04
C ASN A 3 13.55 -7.72 -33.55
N PRO A 4 13.72 -6.78 -32.60
CA PRO A 4 13.68 -7.13 -31.19
C PRO A 4 12.27 -7.62 -30.85
N ILE A 5 12.17 -8.87 -30.41
CA ILE A 5 10.93 -9.41 -29.84
C ILE A 5 10.83 -8.85 -28.43
N ILE A 6 9.96 -7.86 -28.24
CA ILE A 6 9.64 -7.34 -26.91
C ILE A 6 8.68 -8.35 -26.27
N PRO A 7 9.06 -8.96 -25.13
CA PRO A 7 8.15 -9.85 -24.41
C PRO A 7 6.91 -9.07 -23.94
N PRO A 8 5.74 -9.72 -23.86
CA PRO A 8 4.54 -9.08 -23.35
C PRO A 8 4.77 -8.61 -21.90
N LEU A 9 4.46 -7.35 -21.63
CA LEU A 9 4.48 -6.80 -20.27
C LEU A 9 3.41 -7.55 -19.44
N PRO A 10 3.76 -8.03 -18.23
CA PRO A 10 2.78 -8.60 -17.32
C PRO A 10 1.71 -7.54 -16.95
N PRO A 11 0.47 -7.96 -16.68
CA PRO A 11 -0.57 -7.04 -16.23
C PRO A 11 -0.12 -6.37 -14.92
N ILE A 12 -0.21 -5.05 -14.87
CA ILE A 12 -0.07 -4.29 -13.62
C ILE A 12 -1.34 -4.60 -12.83
N LEU A 13 -1.19 -5.36 -11.73
CA LEU A 13 -2.23 -5.45 -10.73
C LEU A 13 -2.39 -4.03 -10.18
N HIS A 14 -3.58 -3.45 -10.32
CA HIS A 14 -3.89 -2.26 -9.55
C HIS A 14 -3.89 -2.74 -8.10
N ASP A 15 -2.93 -2.25 -7.30
CA ASP A 15 -2.95 -2.44 -5.86
C ASP A 15 -4.28 -1.85 -5.39
N ASP A 16 -5.23 -2.73 -5.08
CA ASP A 16 -6.36 -2.39 -4.25
C ASP A 16 -5.74 -1.89 -2.94
N GLU A 17 -5.90 -0.58 -2.71
CA GLU A 17 -5.52 0.18 -1.54
C GLU A 17 -5.18 -0.70 -0.33
N ALA A 18 -3.87 -0.85 -0.10
CA ALA A 18 -3.19 -1.67 0.90
C ALA A 18 -4.13 -2.43 1.87
N ASP A 19 -4.11 -3.76 1.79
CA ASP A 19 -4.83 -4.71 2.67
C ASP A 19 -4.24 -4.72 4.10
N VAL A 20 -4.02 -3.53 4.68
CA VAL A 20 -3.61 -3.35 6.07
C VAL A 20 -4.87 -3.37 6.93
N PRO A 21 -5.00 -4.32 7.86
CA PRO A 21 -6.17 -4.41 8.72
C PRO A 21 -6.36 -3.13 9.55
N THR A 22 -7.43 -2.40 9.24
CA THR A 22 -7.80 -1.15 9.91
C THR A 22 -9.27 -1.18 10.31
N LYS A 23 -9.62 -0.42 11.34
CA LYS A 23 -11.00 -0.25 11.82
C LYS A 23 -11.34 1.22 12.02
N ASP A 24 -12.61 1.55 11.84
CA ASP A 24 -13.13 2.88 12.14
C ASP A 24 -13.44 3.00 13.63
N VAL A 25 -12.80 3.96 14.30
CA VAL A 25 -13.06 4.34 15.68
C VAL A 25 -13.40 5.82 15.70
N ASP A 26 -14.61 6.17 16.15
CA ASP A 26 -15.10 7.56 16.21
C ASP A 26 -15.04 8.33 14.88
N GLY A 27 -15.08 7.61 13.74
CA GLY A 27 -15.00 8.18 12.40
C GLY A 27 -13.57 8.40 11.89
N GLU A 28 -12.57 7.94 12.63
CA GLU A 28 -11.16 7.92 12.22
C GLU A 28 -10.72 6.48 11.91
N ARG A 29 -9.95 6.30 10.82
CA ARG A 29 -9.38 5.00 10.44
C ARG A 29 -8.12 4.76 11.26
N VAL A 30 -8.14 3.75 12.12
CA VAL A 30 -7.02 3.36 12.98
C VAL A 30 -6.60 1.91 12.73
N LEU A 31 -5.34 1.57 13.04
CA LEU A 31 -4.85 0.19 12.99
C LEU A 31 -5.64 -0.71 13.94
N ASP A 32 -5.99 -1.92 13.49
CA ASP A 32 -6.71 -2.86 14.33
C ASP A 32 -5.76 -3.67 15.24
N PRO A 33 -5.77 -3.45 16.57
CA PRO A 33 -4.92 -4.20 17.51
C PRO A 33 -5.27 -5.68 17.63
N ASP A 34 -6.43 -6.11 17.14
CA ASP A 34 -6.85 -7.51 17.16
C ASP A 34 -6.46 -8.25 15.86
N ALA A 35 -5.84 -7.56 14.91
CA ALA A 35 -5.33 -8.15 13.68
C ALA A 35 -4.13 -9.07 13.96
N ASP A 36 -4.03 -10.15 13.20
CA ASP A 36 -2.90 -11.07 13.31
C ASP A 36 -1.69 -10.47 12.58
N ASP A 37 -0.68 -10.06 13.34
CA ASP A 37 0.58 -9.50 12.83
C ASP A 37 1.28 -10.44 11.82
N ALA A 38 1.05 -11.75 11.89
CA ALA A 38 1.65 -12.71 10.95
C ALA A 38 1.04 -12.61 9.53
N LEU A 39 -0.11 -11.96 9.39
CA LEU A 39 -0.78 -11.74 8.12
C LEU A 39 -0.43 -10.38 7.49
N VAL A 40 0.26 -9.50 8.21
CA VAL A 40 0.69 -8.20 7.71
C VAL A 40 1.93 -8.35 6.80
N ASP A 41 1.88 -7.78 5.60
CA ASP A 41 3.04 -7.73 4.71
C ASP A 41 4.02 -6.65 5.19
N SER A 42 5.09 -7.08 5.86
CA SER A 42 6.13 -6.17 6.37
C SER A 42 6.81 -5.33 5.28
N ALA A 43 6.93 -5.86 4.06
CA ALA A 43 7.53 -5.10 2.97
C ALA A 43 6.62 -3.94 2.55
N GLU A 44 5.31 -4.15 2.59
CA GLU A 44 4.33 -3.09 2.36
C GLU A 44 4.27 -2.09 3.52
N ALA A 45 4.30 -2.58 4.76
CA ALA A 45 4.32 -1.72 5.94
C ALA A 45 5.52 -0.75 5.92
N ASP A 46 6.70 -1.22 5.53
CA ASP A 46 7.90 -0.39 5.39
C ASP A 46 7.74 0.67 4.30
N ARG A 47 7.02 0.35 3.20
CA ARG A 47 6.71 1.32 2.14
C ARG A 47 5.78 2.42 2.63
N ILE A 48 4.70 2.06 3.34
CA ILE A 48 3.74 3.02 3.90
C ILE A 48 4.45 3.91 4.93
N ALA A 49 5.24 3.32 5.84
CA ALA A 49 5.98 4.07 6.85
C ALA A 49 7.01 5.04 6.24
N ALA A 50 7.62 4.68 5.11
CA ALA A 50 8.56 5.54 4.41
C ALA A 50 7.89 6.71 3.63
N GLY A 51 6.60 6.60 3.29
CA GLY A 51 5.85 7.60 2.52
C GLY A 51 4.81 8.41 3.33
N ALA A 52 4.59 8.09 4.61
CA ALA A 52 3.55 8.71 5.44
C ALA A 52 3.79 10.20 5.77
N ASP A 53 4.98 10.75 5.50
CA ASP A 53 5.30 12.17 5.73
C ASP A 53 4.80 13.11 4.60
N GLU A 54 4.21 12.58 3.52
CA GLU A 54 3.85 13.36 2.33
C GLU A 54 2.45 14.01 2.37
N ASP A 55 1.58 13.63 3.33
CA ASP A 55 0.16 13.99 3.33
C ASP A 55 -0.24 15.09 4.34
N ASP A 56 0.71 15.73 5.04
CA ASP A 56 0.46 16.84 5.98
C ASP A 56 0.77 18.23 5.39
N THR A 57 0.49 18.43 4.09
CA THR A 57 0.54 19.77 3.47
C THR A 57 -0.86 20.22 3.04
N HIS A 58 -1.74 20.51 4.01
CA HIS A 58 -2.93 21.33 3.75
C HIS A 58 -2.64 22.78 4.11
N ASP A 59 -2.64 23.60 3.06
CA ASP A 59 -2.37 25.05 2.98
C ASP A 59 -3.34 25.88 3.86
N ASP A 60 -2.85 27.04 4.31
CA ASP A 60 -3.39 28.04 5.28
C ASP A 60 -4.84 28.54 5.03
#